data_AF-A0A838E9K4-F1
#
_entry.id   AF-A0A838E9K4-F1
#
_cell.length_a   1.000
_cell.length_b   1.000
_cell.length_c   1.000
_cell.angle_alpha   90.00
_cell.angle_beta   90.00
_cell.angle_gamma   90.00
#
_symmetry.space_group_name_H-M   'P 1'
#
loop_
_entity.id
_entity.type
_entity.pdbx_description
1 polymer ?
#
loop_
_entity_poly.entity_id
_entity_poly.type
_entity_poly.pdbx_seq_one_letter_code
_entity_poly.pdbx_strand_id
1 'polypeptide(L)'
;MSAPPRRPTSSSSSATAWGSRRSNGNGFFLMVEGASIDKMEHPLDGPRATYDAIEFDQAIGVAKRWAEGRGDTLIVITADHNHSMSIVGTHDRREDPDPDRQGNGVYGDAGYPTYSDEDGDGFARQEDDQTIDEAQLGPVG
;
A
#
# COMPACT_ATOMS: atom_id res chain seq x y z
N MET A 1 0.19 -28.28 6.86
CA MET A 1 -0.88 -27.91 5.90
C MET A 1 -0.32 -26.80 5.03
N SER A 2 -0.18 -27.02 3.71
CA SER A 2 0.38 -26.01 2.79
C SER A 2 -0.63 -24.88 2.61
N ALA A 3 -0.21 -23.63 2.78
CA ALA A 3 -1.04 -22.48 2.47
C ALA A 3 -1.53 -22.56 1.01
N PRO A 4 -2.76 -22.13 0.71
CA PRO A 4 -3.26 -22.08 -0.66
C PRO A 4 -2.36 -21.18 -1.51
N PRO A 5 -2.20 -21.46 -2.81
CA PRO A 5 -1.39 -20.64 -3.69
C PRO A 5 -1.89 -19.19 -3.65
N ARG A 6 -0.99 -18.25 -3.32
CA ARG A 6 -1.28 -16.82 -3.37
C ARG A 6 -1.76 -16.48 -4.78
N ARG A 7 -2.84 -15.70 -4.89
CA ARG A 7 -3.32 -15.18 -6.18
C ARG A 7 -2.17 -14.36 -6.81
N PRO A 8 -2.00 -14.38 -8.14
CA PRO A 8 -0.95 -13.61 -8.78
C PRO A 8 -1.14 -12.13 -8.45
N THR A 9 -0.05 -11.48 -8.06
CA THR A 9 -0.05 -10.05 -7.80
C THR A 9 -0.22 -9.28 -9.11
N SER A 10 -0.71 -8.05 -9.02
CA SER A 10 -0.78 -7.09 -10.12
C SER A 10 0.59 -6.91 -10.79
N SER A 11 1.67 -6.92 -9.99
CA SER A 11 3.05 -6.91 -10.47
C SER A 11 3.39 -8.14 -11.34
N SER A 12 3.03 -9.35 -10.91
CA SER A 12 3.24 -10.60 -11.67
C SER A 12 2.41 -10.65 -12.96
N SER A 13 1.16 -10.19 -12.89
CA SER A 13 0.26 -10.12 -14.05
C SER A 13 0.75 -9.08 -15.07
N SER A 14 1.23 -7.93 -14.59
CA SER A 14 1.84 -6.89 -15.42
C SER A 14 3.07 -7.43 -16.14
N ALA A 15 4.02 -8.05 -15.41
CA ALA A 15 5.23 -8.64 -16.00
C ALA A 15 4.93 -9.60 -17.16
N THR A 16 3.88 -10.41 -17.03
CA THR A 16 3.43 -11.33 -18.09
C THR A 16 2.88 -10.58 -19.31
N ALA A 17 2.08 -9.53 -19.09
CA ALA A 17 1.55 -8.71 -20.18
C ALA A 17 2.65 -7.98 -20.97
N TRP A 18 3.71 -7.50 -20.30
CA TRP A 18 4.87 -6.88 -20.95
C TRP A 18 5.67 -7.89 -21.81
N GLY A 19 5.76 -9.14 -21.37
CA GLY A 19 6.47 -10.21 -22.09
C GLY A 19 5.81 -10.56 -23.44
N SER A 20 4.48 -10.55 -23.50
CA SER A 20 3.72 -10.93 -24.70
C SER A 20 3.70 -9.86 -25.79
N ARG A 21 3.81 -8.57 -25.46
CA ARG A 21 3.62 -7.45 -26.41
C ARG A 21 4.84 -7.07 -27.24
N ARG A 22 5.95 -7.79 -27.14
CA ARG A 22 7.17 -7.56 -27.94
C ARG A 22 7.00 -7.82 -29.45
N SER A 23 5.85 -8.34 -29.91
CA SER A 23 5.68 -8.77 -31.31
C SER A 23 5.10 -7.73 -32.28
N ASN A 24 4.68 -6.53 -31.83
CA ASN A 24 4.02 -5.55 -32.69
C ASN A 24 4.90 -4.31 -32.91
N GLY A 25 5.32 -4.07 -34.16
CA GLY A 25 6.20 -2.95 -34.55
C GLY A 25 5.59 -1.55 -34.47
N ASN A 26 4.30 -1.43 -34.12
CA ASN A 26 3.55 -0.17 -34.13
C ASN A 26 3.36 0.44 -32.72
N GLY A 27 4.06 -0.07 -31.71
CA GLY A 27 3.86 0.31 -30.31
C GLY A 27 2.59 -0.30 -29.70
N PHE A 28 2.26 0.08 -28.47
CA PHE A 28 1.07 -0.42 -27.78
C PHE A 28 0.52 0.56 -26.75
N PHE A 29 -0.75 0.35 -26.39
CA PHE A 29 -1.40 0.93 -25.21
C PHE A 29 -1.68 -0.17 -24.18
N LEU A 30 -1.41 0.10 -22.91
CA LEU A 30 -1.67 -0.81 -21.79
C LEU A 30 -2.21 0.01 -20.61
N MET A 31 -3.30 -0.47 -20.01
CA MET A 31 -3.89 0.06 -18.79
C MET A 31 -3.78 -1.00 -17.69
N VAL A 32 -3.32 -0.59 -16.52
CA VAL A 32 -3.20 -1.41 -15.31
C VAL A 32 -3.96 -0.68 -14.21
N GLU A 33 -4.80 -1.40 -13.47
CA GLU A 33 -5.72 -0.83 -12.48
C GLU A 33 -5.52 -1.50 -11.11
N GLY A 34 -5.30 -0.68 -10.07
CA GLY A 34 -5.29 -1.10 -8.67
C GLY A 34 -6.69 -1.17 -8.07
N ALA A 35 -7.58 -1.99 -8.65
CA ALA A 35 -9.03 -1.94 -8.39
C ALA A 35 -9.47 -2.26 -6.94
N SER A 36 -8.58 -2.78 -6.10
CA SER A 36 -8.93 -3.14 -4.72
C SER A 36 -8.77 -1.97 -3.74
N ILE A 37 -8.04 -0.91 -4.11
CA ILE A 37 -7.91 0.31 -3.30
C ILE A 37 -9.30 0.89 -3.02
N ASP A 38 -10.07 1.18 -4.08
CA ASP A 38 -11.47 1.64 -4.00
C ASP A 38 -12.35 0.69 -3.17
N LYS A 39 -12.24 -0.62 -3.44
CA LYS A 39 -13.05 -1.63 -2.75
C LYS A 39 -12.80 -1.70 -1.25
N MET A 40 -11.58 -1.42 -0.80
CA MET A 40 -11.22 -1.41 0.62
C MET A 40 -11.48 -0.04 1.27
N GLU A 41 -11.45 1.05 0.50
CA GLU A 41 -11.84 2.36 1.02
C GLU A 41 -13.37 2.50 1.24
N HIS A 42 -14.20 1.82 0.45
CA HIS A 42 -15.65 1.77 0.67
C HIS A 42 -16.10 1.30 2.07
N PRO A 43 -15.58 0.18 2.62
CA PRO A 43 -15.85 -0.24 4.00
C PRO A 43 -14.99 0.48 5.05
N LEU A 44 -14.21 1.50 4.66
CA LEU A 44 -13.27 2.24 5.52
C LEU A 44 -12.13 1.36 6.08
N ASP A 45 -11.70 0.35 5.32
CA ASP A 45 -10.58 -0.53 5.65
C ASP A 45 -9.26 0.06 5.14
N GLY A 46 -8.79 1.10 5.83
CA GLY A 46 -7.56 1.83 5.50
C GLY A 46 -6.30 0.95 5.42
N PRO A 47 -6.08 -0.01 6.34
CA PRO A 47 -4.93 -0.92 6.26
C PRO A 47 -4.89 -1.72 4.96
N ARG A 48 -6.01 -2.35 4.56
CA ARG A 48 -6.04 -3.12 3.31
C ARG A 48 -5.94 -2.24 2.07
N ALA A 49 -6.59 -1.07 2.07
CA ALA A 49 -6.44 -0.09 1.00
C ALA A 49 -4.97 0.34 0.81
N THR A 50 -4.24 0.51 1.92
CA THR A 50 -2.80 0.86 1.90
C THR A 50 -1.97 -0.28 1.31
N TYR A 51 -2.26 -1.53 1.69
CA TYR A 51 -1.58 -2.70 1.12
C TYR A 51 -1.81 -2.86 -0.38
N ASP A 52 -3.04 -2.63 -0.86
CA ASP A 52 -3.32 -2.64 -2.29
C ASP A 52 -2.63 -1.49 -3.04
N ALA A 53 -2.49 -0.32 -2.41
CA ALA A 53 -1.73 0.80 -2.96
C ALA A 53 -0.23 0.48 -3.09
N ILE A 54 0.36 -0.21 -2.10
CA ILE A 54 1.75 -0.71 -2.17
C ILE A 54 1.91 -1.71 -3.32
N GLU A 55 0.96 -2.64 -3.48
CA GLU A 55 0.99 -3.58 -4.61
C GLU A 55 0.93 -2.87 -5.97
N PHE A 56 0.13 -1.80 -6.08
CA PHE A 56 0.07 -0.99 -7.29
C PHE A 56 1.38 -0.23 -7.55
N ASP A 57 2.04 0.30 -6.51
CA ASP A 57 3.37 0.90 -6.62
C ASP A 57 4.43 -0.09 -7.14
N GLN A 58 4.39 -1.34 -6.67
CA GLN A 58 5.28 -2.39 -7.19
C GLN A 58 5.05 -2.64 -8.70
N ALA A 59 3.80 -2.60 -9.17
CA ALA A 59 3.48 -2.73 -10.59
C ALA A 59 4.00 -1.52 -11.41
N ILE A 60 3.92 -0.30 -10.86
CA ILE A 60 4.55 0.89 -11.43
C ILE A 60 6.07 0.71 -11.49
N GLY A 61 6.69 0.15 -10.46
CA GLY A 61 8.12 -0.18 -10.43
C GLY A 61 8.53 -1.12 -11.56
N VAL A 62 7.71 -2.14 -11.86
CA VAL A 62 7.92 -3.02 -13.03
C VAL A 62 7.83 -2.25 -14.34
N ALA A 63 6.81 -1.39 -14.50
CA ALA A 63 6.63 -0.58 -15.70
C ALA A 63 7.80 0.40 -15.92
N LYS A 64 8.27 1.06 -14.87
CA LYS A 64 9.44 1.95 -14.90
C LYS A 64 10.70 1.20 -15.33
N ARG A 65 11.01 0.07 -14.70
CA ARG A 65 12.15 -0.78 -15.08
C ARG A 65 12.07 -1.28 -16.52
N TRP A 66 10.87 -1.57 -17.01
CA TRP A 66 10.68 -1.95 -18.41
C TRP A 66 10.93 -0.78 -19.37
N ALA A 67 10.57 0.44 -18.96
CA ALA A 67 10.75 1.67 -19.72
C ALA A 67 12.18 2.24 -19.65
N GLU A 68 12.99 1.83 -18.67
CA GLU A 68 14.39 2.24 -18.55
C GLU A 68 15.16 1.97 -19.85
N GLY A 69 15.87 2.99 -20.34
CA GLY A 69 16.60 2.94 -21.61
C GLY A 69 15.74 3.07 -22.87
N ARG A 70 14.42 3.26 -22.74
CA ARG A 70 13.49 3.51 -23.85
C ARG A 70 13.11 4.98 -23.94
N GLY A 71 13.25 5.58 -25.11
CA GLY A 71 12.85 6.97 -25.37
C GLY A 71 11.44 7.12 -25.96
N ASP A 72 10.70 6.03 -26.08
CA ASP A 72 9.43 5.92 -26.82
C ASP A 72 8.23 5.56 -25.93
N THR A 73 8.40 5.60 -24.61
CA THR A 73 7.41 5.14 -23.64
C THR A 73 6.93 6.28 -22.75
N LEU A 74 5.60 6.49 -22.69
CA LEU A 74 4.95 7.40 -21.74
C LEU A 74 4.22 6.56 -20.69
N ILE A 75 4.48 6.85 -19.40
CA ILE A 75 3.76 6.27 -18.26
C ILE A 75 2.95 7.39 -17.62
N VAL A 76 1.65 7.17 -17.46
CA VAL A 76 0.72 8.07 -16.77
C VAL A 76 0.10 7.31 -15.60
N ILE A 77 0.09 7.93 -14.42
CA ILE A 77 -0.48 7.39 -13.20
C ILE A 77 -1.53 8.38 -12.70
N THR A 78 -2.73 7.91 -12.41
CA THR A 78 -3.83 8.73 -11.86
C THR A 78 -4.78 7.85 -11.06
N ALA A 79 -5.58 8.49 -10.21
CA ALA A 79 -6.83 7.93 -9.70
C ALA A 79 -8.00 8.42 -10.57
N ASP A 80 -9.12 7.72 -10.53
CA ASP A 80 -10.40 8.09 -11.14
C ASP A 80 -11.23 9.01 -10.22
N HIS A 81 -11.22 8.75 -8.91
CA HIS A 81 -11.76 9.62 -7.86
C HIS A 81 -11.05 9.43 -6.51
N ASN A 82 -11.50 10.15 -5.48
CA ASN A 82 -10.99 10.04 -4.11
C ASN A 82 -12.00 9.34 -3.18
N HIS A 83 -11.53 8.96 -1.99
CA HIS A 83 -12.36 8.56 -0.84
C HIS A 83 -12.19 9.52 0.34
N SER A 84 -12.92 9.25 1.42
CA SER A 84 -12.97 10.06 2.64
C SER A 84 -11.81 9.83 3.63
N MET A 85 -10.76 9.11 3.23
CA MET A 85 -9.63 8.81 4.12
C MET A 85 -8.95 10.10 4.57
N SER A 86 -8.63 10.18 5.86
CA SER A 86 -7.97 11.33 6.49
C SER A 86 -6.85 10.84 7.39
N ILE A 87 -5.70 11.49 7.29
CA ILE A 87 -4.56 11.24 8.18
C ILE A 87 -4.65 12.23 9.33
N VAL A 88 -4.75 11.73 10.56
CA VAL A 88 -4.82 12.54 11.78
C VAL A 88 -3.60 12.29 12.65
N GLY A 89 -3.16 13.32 13.37
CA GLY A 89 -2.09 13.17 14.37
C GLY A 89 -2.56 12.37 15.58
N THR A 90 -1.62 11.74 16.27
CA THR A 90 -1.86 11.03 17.52
C THR A 90 -0.98 11.60 18.64
N HIS A 91 -1.27 11.22 19.88
CA HIS A 91 -0.44 11.54 21.05
C HIS A 91 0.52 10.37 21.32
N ASP A 92 1.80 10.65 21.52
CA ASP A 92 2.74 9.64 22.03
C ASP A 92 2.90 9.84 23.54
N ARG A 93 2.51 8.81 24.31
CA ARG A 93 2.59 8.81 25.79
C ARG A 93 3.64 7.84 26.32
N ARG A 94 4.49 7.27 25.46
CA ARG A 94 5.54 6.32 25.90
C ARG A 94 6.58 7.00 26.76
N GLU A 95 6.87 8.28 26.49
CA GLU A 95 7.88 9.06 27.20
C GLU A 95 7.28 10.00 28.27
N ASP A 96 6.06 10.50 28.06
CA ASP A 96 5.34 11.34 29.02
C ASP A 96 3.87 10.87 29.21
N PRO A 97 3.51 10.29 30.37
CA PRO A 97 2.16 9.84 30.65
C PRO A 97 1.18 10.98 30.96
N ASP A 98 1.65 12.23 31.11
CA ASP A 98 0.79 13.38 31.41
C ASP A 98 -0.01 13.80 30.14
N PRO A 99 -1.35 13.84 30.15
CA PRO A 99 -2.19 14.13 28.98
C PRO A 99 -2.16 15.59 28.48
N ASP A 100 -1.21 16.38 28.94
CA ASP A 100 -1.02 17.77 28.53
C ASP A 100 -0.66 17.90 27.04
N ARG A 101 -0.76 19.13 26.52
CA ARG A 101 -0.43 19.49 25.13
C ARG A 101 0.96 19.03 24.67
N GLN A 102 1.86 18.70 25.60
CA GLN A 102 3.21 18.21 25.33
C GLN A 102 3.21 16.77 24.78
N GLY A 103 2.17 15.97 25.07
CA GLY A 103 2.00 14.65 24.45
C GLY A 103 1.61 14.69 22.97
N ASN A 104 1.27 15.87 22.44
CA ASN A 104 1.09 16.10 21.01
C ASN A 104 2.46 16.45 20.42
N GLY A 105 3.16 15.46 19.87
CA GLY A 105 4.41 15.69 19.15
C GLY A 105 4.24 16.63 17.94
N VAL A 106 5.35 17.22 17.48
CA VAL A 106 5.37 17.95 16.21
C VAL A 106 5.51 16.93 15.07
N TYR A 107 4.77 17.10 13.98
CA TYR A 107 4.84 16.19 12.83
C TYR A 107 6.25 15.93 12.30
N GLY A 108 7.19 16.88 12.47
CA GLY A 108 8.59 16.70 12.08
C GLY A 108 9.36 15.67 12.90
N ASP A 109 8.91 15.41 14.12
CA ASP A 109 9.48 14.41 15.04
C ASP A 109 8.65 13.12 15.08
N ALA A 110 7.60 13.03 14.25
CA ALA A 110 6.79 11.82 14.14
C ALA A 110 7.64 10.70 13.56
N GLY A 111 7.90 9.67 14.38
CA GLY A 111 8.45 8.41 13.91
C GLY A 111 7.43 7.62 13.09
N TYR A 112 7.89 6.58 12.41
CA TYR A 112 6.97 5.56 11.91
C TYR A 112 6.23 4.94 13.11
N PRO A 113 4.95 4.53 12.94
CA PRO A 113 4.32 3.59 13.87
C PRO A 113 5.16 2.30 13.92
N THR A 114 4.72 1.27 14.65
CA THR A 114 5.36 -0.06 14.76
C THR A 114 5.64 -0.81 13.43
N TYR A 115 5.52 -0.13 12.29
CA TYR A 115 5.88 -0.57 10.95
C TYR A 115 7.39 -0.83 10.82
N SER A 116 7.74 -2.08 10.50
CA SER A 116 9.06 -2.47 10.04
C SER A 116 8.97 -3.19 8.69
N ASP A 117 9.79 -2.75 7.72
CA ASP A 117 9.96 -3.37 6.40
C ASP A 117 11.42 -3.81 6.25
N GLU A 118 11.76 -4.92 6.90
CA GLU A 118 13.14 -5.43 6.92
C GLU A 118 13.55 -6.08 5.58
N ASP A 119 12.57 -6.58 4.81
CA ASP A 119 12.76 -7.24 3.51
C ASP A 119 12.66 -6.30 2.30
N GLY A 120 12.27 -5.04 2.53
CA GLY A 120 12.24 -3.99 1.51
C GLY A 120 11.15 -4.19 0.46
N ASP A 121 10.08 -4.92 0.80
CA ASP A 121 8.98 -5.22 -0.10
C ASP A 121 7.82 -4.22 0.04
N GLY A 122 7.92 -3.29 0.99
CA GLY A 122 6.94 -2.25 1.27
C GLY A 122 5.77 -2.70 2.14
N PHE A 123 5.67 -3.97 2.53
CA PHE A 123 4.63 -4.46 3.44
C PHE A 123 5.15 -4.55 4.88
N ALA A 124 4.25 -4.32 5.85
CA ALA A 124 4.56 -4.59 7.25
C ALA A 124 4.59 -6.11 7.50
N ARG A 125 5.42 -6.56 8.46
CA ARG A 125 5.38 -7.96 8.90
C ARG A 125 4.04 -8.28 9.55
N GLN A 126 3.57 -9.51 9.33
CA GLN A 126 2.26 -10.00 9.80
C GLN A 126 2.11 -10.01 11.34
N GLU A 127 3.21 -9.91 12.10
CA GLU A 127 3.17 -9.77 13.56
C GLU A 127 2.59 -8.42 14.00
N ASP A 128 2.70 -7.38 13.16
CA ASP A 128 2.22 -6.03 13.45
C ASP A 128 0.70 -5.87 13.17
N ASP A 129 0.09 -6.82 12.43
CA ASP A 129 -1.34 -6.86 12.07
C ASP A 129 -2.23 -7.47 13.19
N GLN A 130 -1.61 -8.10 14.21
CA GLN A 130 -2.32 -8.80 15.29
C GLN A 130 -2.44 -7.98 16.59
N THR A 131 -1.86 -6.78 16.67
CA THR A 131 -1.85 -6.00 17.93
C THR A 131 -3.08 -5.11 18.17
N ILE A 132 -4.04 -5.11 17.24
CA ILE A 132 -5.45 -4.82 17.59
C ILE A 132 -6.13 -6.12 18.02
N ASP A 133 -5.65 -6.66 19.14
CA ASP A 133 -6.22 -7.83 19.79
C ASP A 133 -7.68 -7.51 20.15
N GLU A 134 -8.63 -8.21 19.52
CA GLU A 134 -10.07 -8.13 19.85
C GLU A 134 -10.35 -8.47 21.33
N ALA A 135 -9.34 -8.93 22.08
CA ALA A 135 -9.38 -9.14 23.51
C ALA A 135 -9.45 -7.84 24.36
N GLN A 136 -9.32 -6.65 23.77
CA GLN A 136 -9.34 -5.38 24.52
C GLN A 136 -10.61 -4.53 24.36
N LEU A 137 -11.61 -5.02 23.62
CA LEU A 137 -12.98 -4.49 23.69
C LEU A 137 -13.70 -5.17 24.85
N GLY A 138 -13.61 -4.54 26.03
CA GLY A 138 -14.50 -4.87 27.16
C GLY A 138 -15.97 -4.80 26.72
N PRO A 139 -16.88 -5.51 27.42
CA PRO A 139 -18.28 -5.55 27.04
C PRO A 139 -18.86 -4.13 26.98
N VAL A 140 -19.35 -3.74 25.81
CA VAL A 140 -20.33 -2.66 25.67
C VAL A 140 -21.61 -3.15 26.34
N GLY A 141 -22.00 -2.47 27.43
CA GLY A 141 -23.12 -2.83 28.29
C GLY A 141 -24.49 -2.80 27.63
#